data_AF-A0A7J9YSR0-F1
#
_entry.id   AF-A0A7J9YSR0-F1
#
_cell.length_a   1.000
_cell.length_b   1.000
_cell.length_c   1.000
_cell.angle_alpha   90.00
_cell.angle_beta   90.00
_cell.angle_gamma   90.00
#
_symmetry.space_group_name_H-M   'P 1'
#
loop_
_entity.id
_entity.type
_entity.pdbx_description
1 polymer ?
#
loop_
_entity_poly.entity_id
_entity_poly.type
_entity_poly.pdbx_seq_one_letter_code
_entity_poly.pdbx_strand_id
1 'polypeptide(L)' 'MPEIIVSTRSAYERDGTVLHQERVCARDLESEHFAAQLVERLGWALTDADAAEHPDADQVRRPEAKRRP' A
#
# COMPACT_ATOMS: atom_id res chain seq x y z
N MET A 1 1.52 -19.61 -9.73
CA MET A 1 1.49 -18.15 -9.85
C MET A 1 2.17 -17.57 -8.63
N PRO A 2 3.22 -16.76 -8.78
CA PRO A 2 3.83 -16.05 -7.66
C PRO A 2 2.84 -15.11 -6.98
N GLU A 3 3.12 -14.76 -5.72
CA GLU A 3 2.34 -13.82 -4.93
C GLU A 3 3.21 -12.66 -4.48
N ILE A 4 2.65 -11.45 -4.53
CA ILE A 4 3.25 -10.25 -3.97
C ILE A 4 2.43 -9.88 -2.74
N ILE A 5 3.13 -9.65 -1.62
CA ILE A 5 2.56 -9.22 -0.35
C ILE A 5 3.22 -7.90 0.03
N VAL A 6 2.43 -6.86 0.21
CA VAL A 6 2.85 -5.60 0.82
C VAL A 6 2.34 -5.60 2.25
N SER A 7 3.26 -5.47 3.19
CA SER A 7 2.97 -5.46 4.61
C SER A 7 3.81 -4.41 5.30
N THR A 8 3.24 -3.74 6.28
CA THR A 8 3.99 -2.87 7.20
C THR A 8 4.32 -3.63 8.48
N ARG A 9 5.41 -3.26 9.14
CA ARG A 9 5.77 -3.77 10.46
C ARG A 9 5.86 -2.61 11.42
N SER A 10 4.90 -2.54 12.33
CA SER A 10 5.02 -1.65 13.47
C SER A 10 6.05 -2.21 14.44
N ALA A 11 6.87 -1.34 15.06
CA ALA A 11 7.82 -1.74 16.11
C ALA A 11 7.13 -2.46 17.29
N TYR A 12 5.82 -2.32 17.42
CA TYR A 12 4.99 -2.90 18.47
C TYR A 12 4.27 -4.19 18.05
N GLU A 13 4.24 -4.52 16.76
CA GLU A 13 3.58 -5.73 16.25
C GLU A 13 4.60 -6.78 15.83
N ARG A 14 4.48 -7.98 16.40
CA ARG A 14 5.37 -9.12 16.10
C ARG A 14 5.06 -9.72 14.73
N ASP A 15 3.80 -9.63 14.31
CA ASP A 15 3.30 -10.04 13.01
C ASP A 15 2.93 -8.77 12.23
N GLY A 16 3.54 -8.56 11.06
CA GLY A 16 3.26 -7.37 10.24
C GLY A 16 1.84 -7.35 9.71
N THR A 17 1.25 -6.17 9.57
CA THR A 17 -0.07 -6.01 8.98
C THR A 17 0.04 -6.09 7.46
N VAL A 18 -0.61 -7.09 6.86
CA VAL A 18 -0.72 -7.22 5.39
C VAL A 18 -1.74 -6.21 4.89
N LEU A 19 -1.32 -5.36 3.97
CA LEU A 19 -2.15 -4.29 3.40
C LEU A 19 -2.55 -4.57 1.96
N HIS A 20 -1.72 -5.33 1.23
CA HIS A 20 -2.05 -5.79 -0.11
C HIS A 20 -1.50 -7.20 -0.33
N GLN A 21 -2.29 -8.05 -0.95
CA GLN A 21 -1.87 -9.37 -1.40
C GLN A 21 -2.48 -9.66 -2.77
N GLU A 22 -1.66 -10.10 -3.70
CA GLU A 22 -2.08 -10.37 -5.06
C GLU A 22 -1.28 -11.50 -5.69
N ARG A 23 -1.94 -12.33 -6.49
CA ARG A 23 -1.29 -13.34 -7.32
C ARG A 23 -0.96 -12.75 -8.69
N VAL A 24 0.29 -12.87 -9.11
CA VAL A 24 0.78 -12.31 -10.37
C VAL A 24 1.12 -13.45 -11.33
N CYS A 25 0.84 -13.28 -12.62
CA CYS A 25 1.36 -14.16 -13.66
C CYS A 25 2.59 -13.51 -14.29
N ALA A 26 3.71 -14.23 -14.33
CA ALA A 26 4.94 -13.70 -14.94
C ALA A 26 4.75 -13.31 -16.42
N ARG A 27 3.84 -14.00 -17.13
CA ARG A 27 3.52 -13.70 -18.54
C ARG A 27 2.84 -12.35 -18.70
N ASP A 28 2.10 -11.87 -17.70
CA ASP A 28 1.43 -10.56 -17.80
C ASP A 28 2.47 -9.42 -17.81
N LEU A 29 3.66 -9.64 -17.24
CA LEU A 29 4.75 -8.67 -17.25
C LEU A 29 5.41 -8.53 -18.63
N GLU A 30 5.15 -9.43 -19.58
CA GLU A 30 5.62 -9.30 -20.96
C GLU A 30 4.84 -8.21 -21.73
N SER A 31 3.70 -7.77 -21.21
CA SER A 31 2.91 -6.67 -21.76
C SER A 31 3.15 -5.38 -20.99
N GLU A 32 3.54 -4.31 -21.69
CA GLU A 32 3.73 -2.99 -21.09
C GLU A 32 2.48 -2.49 -20.36
N HIS A 33 1.28 -2.78 -20.89
CA HIS A 33 0.03 -2.34 -20.29
C HIS A 33 -0.24 -3.02 -18.94
N PHE A 34 -0.07 -4.33 -18.86
CA PHE A 34 -0.29 -5.07 -17.61
C PHE A 34 0.83 -4.79 -16.60
N ALA A 35 2.07 -4.61 -17.06
CA ALA A 35 3.17 -4.17 -16.21
C ALA A 35 2.90 -2.78 -15.60
N ALA A 36 2.42 -1.81 -16.39
CA ALA A 36 2.07 -0.48 -15.90
C ALA A 36 0.96 -0.55 -14.83
N GLN A 37 -0.11 -1.31 -15.08
CA GLN A 37 -1.19 -1.49 -14.11
C GLN A 37 -0.71 -2.12 -12.79
N LEU A 38 0.23 -3.06 -12.84
CA LEU A 38 0.82 -3.63 -11.62
C LEU A 38 1.58 -2.57 -10.83
N VAL A 39 2.38 -1.74 -11.50
CA VAL A 39 3.14 -0.66 -10.86
C VAL A 39 2.20 0.37 -10.21
N GLU A 40 1.10 0.74 -10.86
CA GLU A 40 0.12 1.66 -10.28
C GLU A 40 -0.46 1.13 -8.96
N ARG A 41 -0.89 -0.14 -8.97
CA ARG A 41 -1.48 -0.75 -7.77
C ARG A 41 -0.45 -0.95 -6.66
N LEU A 42 0.80 -1.27 -7.01
CA LEU A 42 1.90 -1.27 -6.03
C LEU A 42 2.15 0.11 -5.45
N GLY A 43 2.06 1.17 -6.26
CA GLY A 43 2.18 2.55 -5.78
C GLY A 43 1.12 2.90 -4.72
N TRP A 44 -0.13 2.49 -4.93
CA TRP A 44 -1.19 2.65 -3.92
C TRP A 44 -0.93 1.81 -2.67
N ALA A 45 -0.62 0.52 -2.83
CA ALA A 45 -0.35 -0.37 -1.71
C ALA A 45 0.84 0.10 -0.84
N LEU A 46 1.88 0.66 -1.46
CA LEU A 46 3.03 1.22 -0.75
C LEU A 46 2.68 2.52 -0.03
N THR A 47 1.83 3.36 -0.62
CA THR A 47 1.34 4.59 0.02
C THR A 47 0.52 4.25 1.26
N ASP A 48 -0.35 3.24 1.18
CA ASP A 48 -1.13 2.75 2.31
C ASP A 48 -0.23 2.15 3.40
N ALA A 49 0.84 1.44 3.00
CA ALA A 49 1.82 0.90 3.93
C ALA A 49 2.62 1.96 4.67
N ASP A 50 3.07 3.01 4.00
CA ASP A 50 3.75 4.13 4.62
C ASP A 50 2.83 4.89 5.59
N ALA A 51 1.56 5.11 5.21
CA ALA A 51 0.57 5.73 6.08
C ALA A 51 0.29 4.90 7.35
N ALA A 52 0.24 3.57 7.21
CA ALA A 52 0.05 2.66 8.34
C ALA A 52 1.29 2.54 9.23
N GLU A 53 2.50 2.68 8.67
CA GLU A 53 3.76 2.72 9.44
C GLU A 53 3.91 4.03 10.22
N HIS A 54 3.45 5.15 9.65
CA HIS A 54 3.60 6.50 10.19
C HIS A 54 2.24 7.18 10.46
N PRO A 55 1.44 6.70 11.44
CA PRO A 55 0.10 7.23 11.71
C PRO A 55 0.10 8.70 12.16
N ASP A 56 1.21 9.21 12.70
CA ASP A 56 1.35 10.62 13.10
C ASP A 56 1.64 11.57 11.92
N ALA A 57 2.16 11.07 10.79
CA ALA A 57 2.43 11.89 9.60
C ALA A 57 1.12 12.24 8.85
N ASP A 58 0.10 11.40 8.98
CA ASP A 58 -1.20 11.57 8.31
C ASP A 58 -2.12 12.57 9.05
N GLN A 59 -1.90 12.77 10.35
CA GLN A 59 -2.58 13.81 11.14
C GLN A 59 -2.19 15.24 10.71
N VAL A 60 -1.02 15.42 10.11
CA VAL A 60 -0.56 16.73 9.59
C VAL A 60 -1.12 17.00 8.18
N ARG A 61 -1.49 15.96 7.43
CA ARG A 61 -1.99 16.08 6.04
C ARG A 61 -3.50 16.15 5.91
N ARG A 62 -4.27 15.80 6.94
CA ARG A 62 -5.68 16.19 7.03
C ARG A 62 -5.77 17.66 7.44
N PRO A 63 -6.05 18.62 6.53
CA PRO A 63 -6.52 19.91 7.00
C PRO A 63 -7.79 19.63 7.80
N GLU A 64 -7.88 20.19 9.01
CA GLU A 64 -9.09 20.18 9.82
C GLU A 64 -10.27 20.59 8.94
N ALA A 65 -11.00 19.61 8.42
CA ALA A 65 -12.25 19.82 7.73
C ALA A 65 -13.22 20.28 8.81
N LYS A 66 -13.22 21.60 8.99
CA LYS A 66 -14.05 22.42 9.88
C LYS A 66 -15.16 21.61 10.52
N ARG A 67 -14.95 21.30 11.80
CA ARG A 67 -16.02 21.24 12.79
C ARG A 67 -16.89 22.48 12.58
N ARG A 68 -18.05 22.33 11.95
CA ARG A 68 -19.09 23.35 11.96
C ARG A 68 -20.23 22.83 12.86
N PRO A 69 -20.75 23.68 13.75
CA PRO A 69 -21.75 23.32 14.75
C PRO A 69 -23.11 23.01 14.13
#